data_AF-A0A0Q8NIM0-F1
#
_entry.id   AF-A0A0Q8NIM0-F1
#
_cell.length_a   1.000
_cell.length_b   1.000
_cell.length_c   1.000
_cell.angle_alpha   90.00
_cell.angle_beta   90.00
_cell.angle_gamma   90.00
#
_symmetry.space_group_name_H-M   'P 1'
#
loop_
_entity.id
_entity.type
_entity.pdbx_description
1 polymer ?
#
loop_
_entity_poly.entity_id
_entity_poly.type
_entity_poly.pdbx_seq_one_letter_code
_entity_poly.pdbx_strand_id
1 'polypeptide(L)' 'MTGADHEHTDAAVVAAQWLAEQNPAPQPIIPIMRERFGLTPLEASEACALANKFRVCRKAFG' A
#
# COMPACT_ATOMS: atom_id res chain seq x y z
N MET A 1 -1.94 25.56 -6.18
CA MET A 1 -1.28 24.43 -6.87
C MET A 1 -0.95 23.40 -5.80
N THR A 2 -1.90 22.52 -5.46
CA THR A 2 -1.73 21.37 -4.56
C THR A 2 -2.94 20.47 -4.79
N GLY A 3 -2.90 19.69 -5.88
CA GLY A 3 -3.98 18.76 -6.26
C GLY A 3 -3.45 17.34 -6.46
N ALA A 4 -2.23 17.21 -6.98
CA ALA A 4 -1.60 15.91 -7.26
C ALA A 4 -1.24 15.13 -5.99
N ASP A 5 -0.89 15.80 -4.89
CA ASP A 5 -0.39 15.12 -3.68
C ASP A 5 -1.47 14.29 -2.95
N HIS A 6 -2.76 14.64 -3.11
CA HIS A 6 -3.86 13.90 -2.49
C HIS A 6 -4.19 12.61 -3.25
N GLU A 7 -4.23 12.66 -4.59
CA GLU A 7 -4.62 11.50 -5.41
C GLU A 7 -3.63 10.33 -5.28
N HIS A 8 -2.34 10.64 -5.20
CA HIS A 8 -1.26 9.68 -4.97
C HIS A 8 -1.30 9.07 -3.56
N THR A 9 -1.64 9.88 -2.56
CA THR A 9 -1.77 9.43 -1.17
C THR A 9 -2.94 8.45 -1.01
N ASP A 10 -4.09 8.73 -1.64
CA ASP A 10 -5.27 7.86 -1.57
C ASP A 10 -4.99 6.47 -2.19
N ALA A 11 -4.35 6.43 -3.37
CA ALA A 11 -4.02 5.17 -4.03
C ALA A 11 -3.03 4.31 -3.22
N ALA A 12 -2.01 4.93 -2.61
CA ALA A 12 -1.04 4.25 -1.76
C ALA A 12 -1.68 3.66 -0.49
N VAL A 13 -2.61 4.39 0.13
CA VAL A 13 -3.35 3.92 1.31
C VAL A 13 -4.24 2.73 0.97
N VAL A 14 -4.99 2.79 -0.14
CA VAL A 14 -5.84 1.69 -0.61
C VAL A 14 -4.99 0.45 -0.91
N ALA A 15 -3.86 0.62 -1.62
CA ALA A 15 -2.95 -0.48 -1.94
C ALA A 15 -2.35 -1.11 -0.66
N ALA A 16 -2.00 -0.28 0.33
CA ALA A 16 -1.46 -0.72 1.60
C ALA A 16 -2.48 -1.52 2.42
N GLN A 17 -3.74 -1.09 2.48
CA GLN A 17 -4.82 -1.82 3.14
C GLN A 17 -5.03 -3.18 2.48
N TRP A 18 -5.10 -3.21 1.15
CA TRP A 18 -5.23 -4.45 0.40
C TRP A 18 -4.06 -5.42 0.68
N LEU A 19 -2.81 -4.92 0.70
CA LEU A 19 -1.64 -5.74 1.01
C LEU A 19 -1.64 -6.25 2.45
N ALA A 20 -2.12 -5.45 3.41
CA ALA A 20 -2.24 -5.85 4.81
C ALA A 20 -3.18 -7.05 5.01
N GLU A 21 -4.16 -7.22 4.11
CA GLU A 21 -5.09 -8.35 4.09
C GLU A 21 -4.53 -9.62 3.44
N GLN A 22 -3.49 -9.51 2.60
CA GLN A 22 -2.93 -10.67 1.93
C GLN A 22 -2.16 -11.58 2.89
N ASN A 23 -2.56 -12.84 2.97
CA ASN A 23 -1.87 -13.90 3.68
C ASN A 23 -2.00 -15.23 2.90
N PRO A 24 -0.92 -15.74 2.27
CA PRO A 24 0.44 -15.20 2.26
C PRO A 24 0.57 -13.93 1.42
N ALA A 25 1.60 -13.11 1.68
CA ALA A 25 1.85 -11.91 0.89
C ALA A 25 2.24 -12.28 -0.56
N PRO A 26 1.70 -11.58 -1.57
CA PRO A 26 1.99 -11.85 -2.97
C PRO A 26 3.47 -11.55 -3.27
N GLN A 27 4.12 -12.36 -4.10
CA GLN A 27 5.49 -12.12 -4.54
C GLN A 27 5.57 -12.10 -6.07
N PRO A 28 6.22 -11.10 -6.69
CA PRO A 28 6.90 -9.94 -6.09
C PRO A 28 5.93 -8.78 -5.75
N ILE A 29 6.01 -8.22 -4.53
CA ILE A 29 5.02 -7.23 -4.03
C ILE A 29 4.99 -5.95 -4.86
N ILE A 30 6.15 -5.33 -5.12
CA ILE A 30 6.24 -4.01 -5.76
C ILE A 30 5.71 -4.04 -7.20
N PRO A 31 6.11 -4.96 -8.10
CA PRO A 31 5.53 -5.04 -9.43
C PRO A 31 4.00 -5.22 -9.41
N ILE A 32 3.50 -6.11 -8.54
CA ILE A 32 2.06 -6.36 -8.42
C ILE A 32 1.31 -5.11 -7.96
N MET A 33 1.84 -4.37 -6.98
CA MET A 33 1.24 -3.12 -6.54
C MET A 33 1.19 -2.07 -7.65
N ARG A 34 2.27 -1.94 -8.43
CA ARG A 34 2.35 -0.98 -9.53
C ARG A 34 1.37 -1.31 -10.65
N GLU A 35 1.30 -2.58 -11.06
CA GLU A 35 0.39 -3.03 -12.12
C GLU A 35 -1.07 -2.92 -11.69
N ARG A 36 -1.37 -3.24 -10.43
CA ARG A 36 -2.75 -3.28 -9.92
C ARG A 36 -3.32 -1.91 -9.61
N PHE A 37 -2.52 -1.01 -9.06
CA PHE A 37 -2.97 0.28 -8.56
C PHE A 37 -2.42 1.47 -9.34
N GLY A 38 -1.63 1.24 -10.39
CA GLY A 38 -1.04 2.30 -11.21
C GLY A 38 0.05 3.10 -10.49
N LEU A 39 0.61 2.56 -9.40
CA LEU A 39 1.57 3.26 -8.56
C LEU A 39 2.94 3.39 -9.21
N THR A 40 3.64 4.47 -8.88
CA THR A 40 5.07 4.61 -9.08
C THR A 40 5.85 3.67 -8.14
N PRO A 41 7.13 3.37 -8.42
CA PRO A 41 7.96 2.57 -7.53
C PRO A 41 8.09 3.13 -6.10
N LEU A 42 8.07 4.46 -5.96
CA LEU A 42 8.15 5.13 -4.68
C LEU A 42 6.87 4.88 -3.87
N GLU A 43 5.70 5.17 -4.45
CA GLU A 43 4.41 4.97 -3.80
C GLU A 43 4.17 3.50 -3.45
N ALA A 44 4.58 2.56 -4.32
CA ALA A 44 4.49 1.14 -4.01
C ALA A 44 5.35 0.77 -2.79
N SER A 45 6.52 1.38 -2.64
CA SER A 45 7.40 1.17 -1.48
C SER A 45 6.79 1.76 -0.20
N GLU A 46 6.19 2.94 -0.29
CA GLU A 46 5.46 3.59 0.81
C GLU A 46 4.22 2.76 1.22
N ALA A 47 3.48 2.25 0.24
CA ALA A 47 2.34 1.37 0.47
C ALA A 47 2.77 0.06 1.18
N CYS A 48 3.94 -0.49 0.84
CA CYS A 48 4.50 -1.63 1.57
C CYS A 48 4.79 -1.29 3.04
N ALA A 49 5.37 -0.12 3.32
CA ALA A 49 5.64 0.33 4.68
C ALA A 49 4.33 0.58 5.47
N LEU A 50 3.33 1.19 4.84
CA LEU A 50 1.99 1.40 5.40
C LEU A 50 1.27 0.07 5.69
N ALA A 51 1.35 -0.91 4.79
CA ALA A 51 0.74 -2.23 4.97
C ALA A 51 1.28 -2.93 6.22
N ASN A 52 2.58 -2.80 6.50
CA ASN A 52 3.17 -3.34 7.72
C ASN A 52 2.59 -2.67 8.97
N LYS A 53 2.41 -1.35 8.96
CA LYS A 53 1.76 -0.62 10.06
C LYS A 53 0.32 -1.11 10.28
N PHE A 54 -0.46 -1.29 9.21
CA PHE A 54 -1.83 -1.80 9.32
C PHE A 54 -1.89 -3.22 9.90
N ARG A 55 -0.97 -4.11 9.53
CA ARG A 55 -0.86 -5.44 10.14
C ARG A 55 -0.57 -5.37 11.63
N VAL A 56 0.34 -4.49 12.05
CA VAL A 56 0.66 -4.27 13.47
C VAL A 56 -0.54 -3.71 14.22
N CYS A 57 -1.19 -2.67 13.70
CA CYS A 57 -2.39 -2.10 14.31
C CYS A 57 -3.50 -3.14 14.44
N ARG A 58 -3.76 -3.95 13.40
CA ARG A 58 -4.77 -5.02 13.45
C ARG A 58 -4.42 -6.08 14.49
N LYS A 59 -3.15 -6.42 14.67
CA LYS A 59 -2.72 -7.36 15.72
C LYS A 59 -2.84 -6.77 17.13
N ALA A 60 -2.66 -5.46 17.27
CA ALA A 60 -2.69 -4.78 18.56
C ALA A 60 -4.11 -4.43 19.04
N PHE A 61 -5.04 -4.19 18.12
CA PHE A 61 -6.41 -3.72 18.41
C PHE A 61 -7.52 -4.65 17.92
N GLY A 62 -7.18 -5.73 17.20
CA GLY A 62 -8.13 -6.69 16.64
C GLY A 62 -8.28 -7.96 17.46
#